data_AF-A0A7J3S785-F1
#
_entry.id   AF-A0A7J3S785-F1
#
_cell.length_a   1.000
_cell.length_b   1.000
_cell.length_c   1.000
_cell.angle_alpha   90.00
_cell.angle_beta   90.00
_cell.angle_gamma   90.00
#
_symmetry.space_group_name_H-M   'P 1'
#
loop_
_entity.id
_entity.type
_entity.pdbx_description
1 polymer ?
#
loop_
_entity_poly.entity_id
_entity_poly.type
_entity_poly.pdbx_seq_one_letter_code
_entity_poly.pdbx_strand_id
1 'polypeptide(L)' 'MYRCAQCGAQIDLKKYMENKCPRCRYRILFKEVPRIKRTIKAR' A
#
# COMPACT_ATOMS: atom_id res chain seq x y z
N MET A 1 -3.83 -1.58 4.47
CA MET A 1 -3.48 -2.16 3.16
C MET A 1 -2.29 -1.43 2.58
N TYR A 2 -1.22 -2.18 2.33
CA TYR A 2 -0.04 -1.75 1.61
C TYR A 2 0.00 -2.49 0.27
N ARG A 3 0.50 -1.86 -0.78
CA ARG A 3 0.67 -2.44 -2.10
C ARG A 3 2.15 -2.56 -2.41
N CYS A 4 2.62 -3.72 -2.79
CA CYS A 4 3.99 -3.88 -3.26
C CYS A 4 4.19 -3.14 -4.59
N ALA A 5 5.28 -2.37 -4.69
CA ALA A 5 5.64 -1.64 -5.91
C ALA A 5 5.93 -2.55 -7.11
N GLN A 6 6.46 -3.76 -6.86
CA GLN A 6 6.95 -4.63 -7.92
C GLN A 6 5.92 -5.66 -8.38
N CYS A 7 5.30 -6.41 -7.47
CA CYS A 7 4.33 -7.45 -7.82
C CYS A 7 2.87 -7.00 -7.66
N GLY A 8 2.63 -5.78 -7.16
CA GLY A 8 1.29 -5.25 -6.95
C GLY A 8 0.48 -5.92 -5.84
N ALA A 9 1.06 -6.88 -5.10
CA ALA A 9 0.37 -7.61 -4.05
C ALA A 9 -0.10 -6.68 -2.92
N GLN A 10 -1.34 -6.89 -2.48
CA GLN A 10 -1.89 -6.23 -1.29
C GLN A 10 -1.44 -6.98 -0.04
N ILE A 11 -0.89 -6.24 0.91
CA ILE A 11 -0.28 -6.72 2.14
C ILE A 11 -0.90 -5.98 3.29
N ASP A 12 -1.35 -6.71 4.29
CA ASP A 12 -1.77 -6.14 5.55
C ASP A 12 -0.62 -6.23 6.56
N LEU A 13 0.11 -5.12 6.73
CA LEU A 13 1.23 -5.04 7.68
C LEU A 13 0.81 -5.20 9.15
N LYS A 14 -0.50 -5.10 9.50
CA LYS A 14 -0.92 -5.44 10.87
C LYS A 14 -0.84 -6.94 11.13
N LYS A 15 -1.03 -7.77 10.11
CA LYS A 15 -0.88 -9.23 10.19
C LYS A 15 0.54 -9.71 9.91
N TYR A 16 1.32 -8.95 9.15
CA TYR A 16 2.66 -9.33 8.71
C TYR A 16 3.70 -8.35 9.25
N MET A 17 4.43 -8.76 10.29
CA MET A 17 5.40 -7.92 11.01
C MET A 17 6.71 -7.65 10.25
N GLU A 18 6.87 -8.18 9.03
CA GLU A 18 8.02 -7.89 8.17
C GLU A 18 7.70 -6.79 7.16
N ASN A 19 8.61 -5.82 7.03
CA ASN A 19 8.55 -4.74 6.02
C ASN A 19 8.94 -5.23 4.61
N LYS A 20 8.55 -6.46 4.24
CA LYS A 20 8.84 -7.08 2.96
C LYS A 20 7.55 -7.58 2.32
N CYS A 21 7.54 -7.65 1.00
CA CYS A 21 6.48 -8.33 0.29
C CYS A 21 6.57 -9.85 0.52
N PRO A 22 5.50 -10.53 0.96
CA PRO A 22 5.50 -11.98 1.14
C PRO A 22 5.61 -12.77 -0.18
N ARG A 23 5.31 -12.15 -1.33
CA ARG A 23 5.40 -12.80 -2.64
C ARG A 23 6.76 -12.65 -3.30
N CYS A 24 7.27 -11.42 -3.41
CA CYS A 24 8.51 -11.14 -4.17
C CYS A 24 9.68 -10.68 -3.30
N ARG A 25 9.52 -10.64 -1.96
CA ARG A 25 10.52 -10.15 -0.98
C ARG A 25 10.99 -8.70 -1.18
N TYR A 26 10.37 -7.97 -2.10
CA TYR A 26 10.66 -6.56 -2.32
C TYR A 26 10.29 -5.72 -1.10
N ARG A 27 11.09 -4.68 -0.81
CA ARG A 27 10.98 -3.91 0.45
C ARG A 27 10.13 -2.65 0.33
N ILE A 28 9.87 -2.18 -0.90
CA ILE A 28 9.11 -0.95 -1.11
C ILE A 28 7.61 -1.27 -1.16
N LEU A 29 6.89 -0.75 -0.17
CA LEU A 29 5.46 -0.94 0.04
C LEU A 29 4.75 0.43 0.06
N PHE A 30 3.75 0.62 -0.79
CA PHE A 30 2.94 1.83 -0.83
C PHE A 30 1.70 1.69 0.05
N LYS A 31 1.45 2.63 0.95
CA LYS A 31 0.19 2.66 1.70
C LYS A 31 -0.95 3.00 0.76
N GLU A 32 -1.99 2.19 0.76
CA GLU A 32 -3.18 2.49 -0.03
C GLU A 32 -3.86 3.74 0.53
N VAL A 33 -4.06 4.74 -0.33
CA VAL A 33 -4.75 5.98 0.05
C VAL A 33 -6.25 5.67 0.08
N PRO A 34 -6.94 5.89 1.21
CA PRO A 34 -8.37 5.66 1.28
C PRO A 34 -9.08 6.57 0.27
N ARG A 35 -10.11 6.04 -0.40
CA ARG A 35 -10.95 6.77 -1.35
C ARG A 35 -11.86 7.75 -0.61
N ILE A 36 -11.28 8.77 -0.01
CA ILE A 36 -12.03 9.88 0.58
C ILE A 36 -12.37 10.82 -0.56
N LYS A 37 -13.67 11.00 -0.84
CA LYS A 37 -14.13 12.03 -1.77
C LYS A 37 -13.80 13.39 -1.16
N ARG A 38 -12.76 14.04 -1.67
CA ARG A 38 -12.42 15.43 -1.32
C ARG A 38 -13.06 16.34 -2.36
N THR A 39 -13.94 17.22 -1.93
CA THR A 39 -14.45 18.31 -2.77
C THR A 39 -13.34 19.34 -2.90
N ILE A 40 -12.64 19.35 -4.04
CA ILE A 40 -11.59 20.33 -4.33
C ILE A 40 -12.28 21.52 -5.02
N LYS A 41 -12.22 22.70 -4.41
CA LYS A 41 -12.62 23.95 -5.09
C LYS A 41 -11.44 24.39 -5.95
N ALA A 42 -11.67 24.57 -7.25
CA ALA A 42 -10.71 25.25 -8.11
C ALA A 42 -10.65 26.74 -7.70
N ARG A 43 -9.45 27.31 -7.68
CA ARG A 43 -9.23 28.74 -7.46
C ARG A 43 -9.04 29.44 -8.79
#